data_AF-A0A2V2N9I2-F1
#
_entry.id   AF-A0A2V2N9I2-F1
#
_cell.length_a   1.000
_cell.length_b   1.000
_cell.length_c   1.000
_cell.angle_alpha   90.00
_cell.angle_beta   90.00
_cell.angle_gamma   90.00
#
_symmetry.space_group_name_H-M   'P 1'
#
loop_
_entity.id
_entity.type
_entity.pdbx_description
1 polymer ?
#
loop_
_entity_poly.entity_id
_entity_poly.type
_entity_poly.pdbx_seq_one_letter_code
_entity_poly.pdbx_strand_id
1 'polypeptide(L)'
;MNYSIITGGILAIAFLLSVSAVVAVEPSAIYPSLKVSNTSQPYEDQAFQERADYAIKNLTNPLPKDNNLMELQSVYYELVKKNVKPEFYGEAKNITQFIFYDMKAGEGIQEYKDTTHTANNRIESRDDVGNQAYADLDAAKQAWKKISKRYPDYTPDFLAGDGRSS
;
A
#
# COMPACT_ATOMS: atom_id res chain seq x y z
N MET A 1 -58.03 -18.86 -50.15
CA MET A 1 -56.85 -18.02 -49.91
C MET A 1 -57.15 -17.12 -48.73
N ASN A 2 -56.52 -17.38 -47.59
CA ASN A 2 -56.42 -16.50 -46.43
C ASN A 2 -55.20 -17.00 -45.64
N TYR A 3 -54.09 -16.25 -45.69
CA TYR A 3 -52.92 -16.52 -44.88
C TYR A 3 -53.00 -15.63 -43.63
N SER A 4 -53.26 -16.22 -42.47
CA SER A 4 -53.06 -15.58 -41.18
C SER A 4 -51.63 -15.84 -40.74
N ILE A 5 -50.79 -14.79 -40.79
CA ILE A 5 -49.46 -14.77 -40.21
C ILE A 5 -49.62 -14.57 -38.71
N ILE A 6 -49.39 -15.62 -37.91
CA ILE A 6 -49.24 -15.47 -36.46
C ILE A 6 -47.76 -15.26 -36.15
N THR A 7 -47.49 -14.02 -35.76
CA THR A 7 -46.26 -13.44 -35.28
C THR A 7 -45.73 -14.20 -34.04
N GLY A 8 -44.76 -15.09 -34.23
CA GLY A 8 -44.02 -15.73 -33.15
C GLY A 8 -42.82 -14.86 -32.76
N GLY A 9 -43.04 -13.84 -31.93
CA GLY A 9 -41.97 -12.98 -31.40
C GLY A 9 -41.04 -13.77 -30.47
N ILE A 10 -39.77 -13.91 -30.87
CA ILE A 10 -38.71 -14.42 -30.00
C ILE A 10 -38.42 -13.33 -28.97
N LEU A 11 -38.84 -13.58 -27.73
CA LEU A 11 -38.48 -12.74 -26.58
C LEU A 11 -36.99 -12.98 -26.27
N ALA A 12 -36.11 -12.15 -26.82
CA ALA A 12 -34.70 -12.13 -26.44
C ALA A 12 -34.58 -11.47 -25.06
N ILE A 13 -34.50 -12.29 -24.01
CA ILE A 13 -34.14 -11.84 -22.66
C ILE A 13 -32.66 -11.47 -22.70
N ALA A 14 -32.36 -10.19 -22.91
CA ALA A 14 -31.03 -9.65 -22.73
C ALA A 14 -30.70 -9.65 -21.22
N PHE A 15 -29.96 -10.65 -20.78
CA PHE A 15 -29.36 -10.70 -19.45
C PHE A 15 -28.25 -9.63 -19.41
N LEU A 16 -28.61 -8.41 -19.03
CA LEU A 16 -27.66 -7.36 -18.70
C LEU A 16 -26.87 -7.81 -17.47
N LEU A 17 -25.71 -8.44 -17.70
CA LEU A 17 -24.67 -8.57 -16.68
C LEU A 17 -24.23 -7.16 -16.32
N SER A 18 -24.85 -6.59 -15.29
CA SER A 18 -24.33 -5.42 -14.61
C SER A 18 -23.01 -5.82 -13.97
N VAL A 19 -21.91 -5.66 -14.70
CA VAL A 19 -20.58 -5.62 -14.10
C VAL A 19 -20.58 -4.35 -13.26
N SER A 20 -20.85 -4.50 -11.97
CA SER A 20 -20.61 -3.42 -11.01
C SER A 20 -19.13 -3.08 -11.14
N ALA A 21 -18.84 -1.91 -11.73
CA ALA A 21 -17.48 -1.40 -11.74
C ALA A 21 -17.09 -1.18 -10.28
N VAL A 22 -16.31 -2.11 -9.72
CA VAL A 22 -15.63 -1.87 -8.45
C VAL A 22 -14.66 -0.73 -8.74
N VAL A 23 -14.98 0.46 -8.22
CA VAL A 23 -14.07 1.59 -8.30
C VAL A 23 -12.83 1.19 -7.50
N ALA A 24 -11.69 1.02 -8.18
CA ALA A 24 -10.44 0.71 -7.52
C ALA A 24 -10.03 1.89 -6.63
N VAL A 25 -9.82 1.64 -5.34
CA VAL A 25 -9.28 2.65 -4.42
C VAL A 25 -7.80 2.83 -4.72
N GLU A 26 -7.39 4.05 -5.02
CA GLU A 26 -5.98 4.38 -5.23
C GLU A 26 -5.24 4.41 -3.89
N PRO A 27 -3.97 3.97 -3.83
CA PRO A 27 -3.18 4.07 -2.62
C PRO A 27 -2.87 5.53 -2.26
N SER A 28 -2.57 5.79 -0.99
CA SER A 28 -2.19 7.08 -0.44
C SER A 28 -1.12 7.75 -1.31
N ALA A 29 -1.46 8.88 -1.94
CA ALA A 29 -0.62 9.48 -2.98
C ALA A 29 0.44 10.46 -2.44
N ILE A 30 0.38 10.87 -1.17
CA ILE A 30 1.25 11.90 -0.60
C ILE A 30 2.43 11.25 0.15
N TYR A 31 3.40 10.72 -0.59
CA TYR A 31 4.71 10.41 -0.02
C TYR A 31 5.67 11.59 -0.28
N PRO A 32 6.20 12.25 0.76
CA PRO A 32 7.26 13.23 0.61
C PRO A 32 8.38 12.76 -0.34
N SER A 33 8.71 13.60 -1.31
CA SER A 33 9.88 13.40 -2.17
C SER A 33 11.15 13.39 -1.32
N LEU A 34 12.09 12.52 -1.67
CA LEU A 34 13.44 12.61 -1.13
C LEU A 34 14.03 13.99 -1.39
N LYS A 35 14.78 14.51 -0.41
CA LYS A 35 15.62 15.69 -0.57
C LYS A 35 16.46 15.56 -1.84
N VAL A 36 16.46 16.63 -2.64
CA VAL A 36 17.31 16.71 -3.83
C VAL A 36 18.78 16.66 -3.40
N SER A 37 19.56 15.82 -4.06
CA SER A 37 20.99 15.68 -3.82
C SER A 37 21.70 17.03 -3.90
N ASN A 38 22.50 17.32 -2.89
CA ASN A 38 23.30 18.53 -2.78
C ASN A 38 24.78 18.14 -2.76
N THR A 39 25.48 18.44 -3.86
CA THR A 39 26.92 18.17 -4.03
C THR A 39 27.80 19.01 -3.10
N SER A 40 27.26 20.08 -2.51
CA SER A 40 27.97 20.96 -1.57
C SER A 40 27.87 20.48 -0.12
N GLN A 41 27.18 19.35 0.15
CA GLN A 41 27.09 18.72 1.47
C GLN A 41 27.63 17.29 1.41
N PRO A 42 28.18 16.75 2.50
CA PRO A 42 28.49 15.33 2.57
C PRO A 42 27.26 14.49 2.25
N TYR A 43 27.47 13.40 1.52
CA TYR A 43 26.41 12.44 1.27
C TYR A 43 26.21 11.54 2.48
N GLU A 44 24.96 11.21 2.75
CA GLU A 44 24.51 10.47 3.92
C GLU A 44 24.04 9.05 3.56
N ASP A 45 24.52 8.49 2.44
CA ASP A 45 24.07 7.18 1.92
C ASP A 45 24.17 6.06 2.96
N GLN A 46 25.29 6.00 3.69
CA GLN A 46 25.51 4.98 4.72
C GLN A 46 24.50 5.14 5.86
N ALA A 47 24.34 6.36 6.38
CA ALA A 47 23.40 6.64 7.47
C ALA A 47 21.94 6.40 7.03
N PHE A 48 21.61 6.72 5.77
CA PHE A 48 20.33 6.37 5.17
C PHE A 48 20.13 4.86 5.18
N GLN A 49 21.12 4.10 4.69
CA GLN A 49 21.01 2.66 4.56
C GLN A 49 20.90 1.98 5.93
N GLU A 50 21.74 2.35 6.91
CA GLU A 50 21.68 1.78 8.26
C GLU A 50 20.32 1.99 8.91
N ARG A 51 19.74 3.19 8.76
CA ARG A 51 18.43 3.51 9.32
C ARG A 51 17.30 2.80 8.57
N ALA A 52 17.39 2.69 7.24
CA ALA A 52 16.45 1.93 6.43
C ALA A 52 16.47 0.44 6.75
N ASP A 53 17.66 -0.16 6.85
CA ASP A 53 17.85 -1.57 7.21
C ASP A 53 17.26 -1.86 8.60
N TYR A 54 17.47 -0.95 9.56
CA TYR A 54 16.85 -1.05 10.88
C TYR A 54 15.33 -1.06 10.77
N ALA A 55 14.73 -0.08 10.09
CA ALA A 55 13.27 0.02 9.99
C ALA A 55 12.67 -1.21 9.32
N ILE A 56 13.23 -1.61 8.18
CA ILE A 56 12.74 -2.77 7.44
C ILE A 56 12.85 -4.03 8.29
N LYS A 57 13.98 -4.29 8.96
CA LYS A 57 14.15 -5.56 9.69
C LYS A 57 13.39 -5.63 11.02
N ASN A 58 13.13 -4.49 11.67
CA ASN A 58 12.65 -4.47 13.05
C ASN A 58 11.25 -3.87 13.22
N LEU A 59 10.78 -3.05 12.28
CA LEU A 59 9.52 -2.30 12.44
C LEU A 59 8.42 -2.71 11.48
N THR A 60 8.76 -3.32 10.33
CA THR A 60 7.78 -3.68 9.29
C THR A 60 7.28 -5.12 9.35
N ASN A 61 7.75 -5.91 10.33
CA ASN A 61 7.27 -7.28 10.54
C ASN A 61 6.99 -7.63 12.02
N PRO A 62 5.73 -7.94 12.40
CA PRO A 62 4.50 -7.85 11.58
C PRO A 62 4.19 -6.40 11.18
N LEU A 63 3.12 -6.20 10.39
CA LEU A 63 2.67 -4.86 9.99
C LEU A 63 2.69 -3.89 11.19
N PRO A 64 3.27 -2.68 11.03
CA PRO A 64 3.52 -1.77 12.14
C PRO A 64 2.23 -1.32 12.81
N LYS A 65 2.27 -1.23 14.14
CA LYS A 65 1.18 -0.73 15.00
C LYS A 65 1.76 -0.05 16.22
N ASP A 66 0.94 0.74 16.91
CA ASP A 66 1.29 1.37 18.20
C ASP A 66 2.68 2.06 18.16
N ASN A 67 3.58 1.71 19.08
CA ASN A 67 4.92 2.30 19.16
C ASN A 67 5.77 2.05 17.91
N ASN A 68 5.64 0.87 17.28
CA ASN A 68 6.41 0.55 16.07
C ASN A 68 5.94 1.42 14.89
N LEU A 69 4.65 1.73 14.81
CA LEU A 69 4.11 2.64 13.81
C LEU A 69 4.64 4.06 14.02
N MET A 70 4.62 4.55 15.26
CA MET A 70 5.18 5.87 15.59
C MET A 70 6.68 5.95 15.29
N GLU A 71 7.44 4.90 15.61
CA GLU A 71 8.87 4.85 15.31
C GLU A 71 9.12 4.79 13.79
N LEU A 72 8.37 3.97 13.05
CA LEU A 72 8.51 3.87 11.60
C LEU A 72 8.21 5.20 10.90
N GLN A 73 7.21 5.93 11.38
CA GLN A 73 6.90 7.28 10.91
C GLN A 73 8.07 8.25 11.17
N SER A 74 8.69 8.19 12.35
CA SER A 74 9.87 8.98 12.66
C SER A 74 11.03 8.66 11.71
N VAL A 75 11.32 7.37 11.50
CA VAL A 75 12.36 6.92 10.56
C VAL A 75 12.07 7.41 9.15
N TYR A 76 10.84 7.28 8.68
CA TYR A 76 10.45 7.72 7.35
C TYR A 76 10.80 9.20 7.13
N TYR A 77 10.41 10.08 8.06
CA TYR A 77 10.70 11.51 7.96
C TYR A 77 12.18 11.85 8.11
N GLU A 78 12.96 11.01 8.78
CA GLU A 78 14.41 11.13 8.82
C GLU A 78 15.03 10.78 7.44
N LEU A 79 14.64 9.65 6.86
CA LEU A 79 15.16 9.13 5.60
C LEU A 79 14.92 10.10 4.44
N VAL A 80 13.72 10.67 4.33
CA VAL A 80 13.39 11.59 3.22
C VAL A 80 14.20 12.89 3.25
N LYS A 81 14.83 13.22 4.39
CA LYS A 81 15.66 14.43 4.56
C LYS A 81 17.15 14.19 4.33
N LYS A 82 17.60 12.93 4.22
CA LYS A 82 19.01 12.61 4.02
C LYS A 82 19.50 13.09 2.66
N ASN A 83 20.71 13.62 2.63
CA ASN A 83 21.39 13.98 1.39
C ASN A 83 22.00 12.74 0.73
N VAL A 84 21.24 12.03 -0.10
CA VAL A 84 21.75 10.85 -0.82
C VAL A 84 22.41 11.22 -2.14
N LYS A 85 23.35 10.40 -2.60
CA LYS A 85 23.97 10.55 -3.92
C LYS A 85 22.98 10.38 -5.07
N PRO A 86 23.15 11.08 -6.20
CA PRO A 86 22.30 10.91 -7.39
C PRO A 86 22.20 9.46 -7.88
N GLU A 87 23.30 8.71 -7.86
CA GLU A 87 23.34 7.30 -8.25
C GLU A 87 22.57 6.37 -7.28
N PHE A 88 22.44 6.76 -6.01
CA PHE A 88 21.69 6.00 -5.00
C PHE A 88 20.22 6.44 -4.90
N TYR A 89 19.87 7.60 -5.47
CA TYR A 89 18.55 8.22 -5.33
C TYR A 89 17.38 7.30 -5.75
N GLY A 90 17.53 6.57 -6.86
CA GLY A 90 16.50 5.66 -7.35
C GLY A 90 16.22 4.52 -6.36
N GLU A 91 17.26 4.00 -5.73
CA GLU A 91 17.14 2.96 -4.71
C GLU A 91 16.56 3.51 -3.40
N ALA A 92 17.09 4.63 -2.92
CA ALA A 92 16.59 5.32 -1.75
C ALA A 92 15.08 5.63 -1.90
N LYS A 93 14.63 6.01 -3.10
CA LYS A 93 13.22 6.28 -3.39
C LYS A 93 12.37 5.02 -3.26
N ASN A 94 12.83 3.88 -3.77
CA ASN A 94 12.09 2.63 -3.65
C ASN A 94 11.98 2.17 -2.20
N ILE A 95 13.04 2.35 -1.39
CA ILE A 95 13.06 2.04 0.04
C ILE A 95 12.06 2.91 0.80
N THR A 96 12.09 4.24 0.61
CA THR A 96 11.15 5.13 1.31
C THR A 96 9.71 4.93 0.83
N GLN A 97 9.51 4.57 -0.44
CA GLN A 97 8.18 4.20 -0.95
C GLN A 97 7.62 2.96 -0.24
N PHE A 98 8.44 1.93 -0.03
CA PHE A 98 8.02 0.76 0.75
C PHE A 98 7.64 1.14 2.19
N ILE A 99 8.53 1.84 2.90
CA ILE A 99 8.31 2.26 4.29
C ILE A 99 7.05 3.13 4.43
N PHE A 100 6.81 4.03 3.48
CA PHE A 100 5.63 4.88 3.47
C PHE A 100 4.33 4.07 3.40
N TYR A 101 4.23 3.16 2.42
CA TYR A 101 3.01 2.38 2.25
C TYR A 101 2.80 1.37 3.38
N ASP A 102 3.86 0.80 3.92
CA ASP A 102 3.79 -0.09 5.09
C ASP A 102 3.26 0.64 6.33
N MET A 103 3.76 1.85 6.57
CA MET A 103 3.26 2.75 7.62
C MET A 103 1.77 3.10 7.40
N LYS A 104 1.37 3.51 6.19
CA LYS A 104 -0.02 3.87 5.88
C LYS A 104 -0.98 2.69 6.00
N ALA A 105 -0.55 1.50 5.57
CA ALA A 105 -1.31 0.27 5.74
C ALA A 105 -1.50 -0.08 7.22
N GLY A 106 -0.44 0.04 8.03
CA GLY A 106 -0.49 -0.15 9.48
C GLY A 106 -1.48 0.79 10.17
N GLU A 107 -1.39 2.09 9.87
CA GLU A 107 -2.31 3.13 10.36
C GLU A 107 -3.77 2.82 10.00
N GLY A 108 -4.05 2.58 8.73
CA GLY A 108 -5.42 2.34 8.26
C GLY A 108 -6.01 1.02 8.78
N ILE A 109 -5.21 -0.04 8.94
CA ILE A 109 -5.68 -1.31 9.51
C ILE A 109 -5.97 -1.16 11.01
N GLN A 110 -5.17 -0.35 11.73
CA GLN A 110 -5.43 -0.04 13.14
C GLN A 110 -6.73 0.76 13.28
N GLU A 111 -6.90 1.82 12.49
CA GLU A 111 -8.13 2.62 12.46
C GLU A 111 -9.37 1.78 12.09
N TYR A 112 -9.25 0.91 11.09
CA TYR A 112 -10.32 -0.01 10.71
C TYR A 112 -10.74 -0.93 11.86
N LYS A 113 -9.79 -1.42 12.67
CA LYS A 113 -10.10 -2.24 13.84
C LYS A 113 -10.74 -1.42 14.95
N ASP A 114 -10.24 -0.22 15.23
CA ASP A 114 -10.78 0.63 16.29
C ASP A 114 -12.21 1.10 15.98
N THR A 115 -12.50 1.35 14.70
CA THR A 115 -13.85 1.69 14.23
C THR A 115 -14.84 0.51 14.31
N THR A 116 -14.38 -0.75 14.36
CA THR A 116 -15.27 -1.91 14.62
C THR A 116 -15.76 -1.99 16.07
N HIS A 117 -15.06 -1.35 17.01
CA HIS A 117 -15.40 -1.41 18.43
C HIS A 117 -16.31 -0.27 18.91
N THR A 118 -16.66 0.68 18.03
CA THR A 118 -17.50 1.84 18.36
C THR A 118 -18.82 1.80 17.58
N ALA A 119 -19.94 1.60 18.29
CA ALA A 119 -21.29 1.36 17.73
C ALA A 119 -21.89 2.50 16.87
N ASN A 120 -21.20 3.64 16.71
CA ASN A 120 -21.72 4.86 16.09
C ASN A 120 -21.06 5.25 14.76
N ASN A 121 -20.11 4.47 14.24
CA ASN A 121 -19.47 4.79 12.96
C ASN A 121 -20.35 4.34 11.79
N ARG A 122 -20.61 5.25 10.84
CA ARG A 122 -21.34 4.92 9.60
C ARG A 122 -20.56 3.84 8.84
N ILE A 123 -21.22 2.75 8.51
CA ILE A 123 -20.62 1.56 7.85
C ILE A 123 -19.84 1.95 6.58
N GLU A 124 -20.35 2.92 5.80
CA GLU A 124 -19.69 3.44 4.60
C GLU A 124 -18.28 4.00 4.89
N SER A 125 -18.13 4.81 5.94
CA SER A 125 -16.83 5.39 6.32
C SER A 125 -15.84 4.34 6.81
N ARG A 126 -16.32 3.25 7.42
CA ARG A 126 -15.46 2.15 7.86
C ARG A 126 -14.95 1.35 6.67
N ASP A 127 -15.82 1.01 5.73
CA ASP A 127 -15.44 0.26 4.54
C ASP A 127 -14.45 1.06 3.69
N ASP A 128 -14.62 2.38 3.60
CA ASP A 128 -13.66 3.28 2.95
C ASP A 128 -12.27 3.23 3.60
N VAL A 129 -12.18 3.32 4.94
CA VAL A 129 -10.91 3.20 5.69
C VAL A 129 -10.26 1.85 5.44
N GLY A 130 -11.04 0.76 5.51
CA GLY A 130 -10.54 -0.59 5.24
C GLY A 130 -10.01 -0.73 3.81
N ASN A 131 -10.78 -0.28 2.82
CA ASN A 131 -10.40 -0.34 1.41
C ASN A 131 -9.11 0.46 1.13
N GLN A 132 -8.97 1.65 1.72
CA GLN A 132 -7.75 2.45 1.61
C GLN A 132 -6.54 1.74 2.23
N ALA A 133 -6.72 1.16 3.41
CA ALA A 133 -5.64 0.46 4.10
C ALA A 133 -5.15 -0.78 3.31
N TYR A 134 -6.07 -1.50 2.66
CA TYR A 134 -5.69 -2.62 1.77
C TYR A 134 -5.06 -2.16 0.46
N ALA A 135 -5.48 -1.02 -0.10
CA ALA A 135 -4.81 -0.42 -1.25
C ALA A 135 -3.36 -0.01 -0.91
N ASP A 136 -3.15 0.59 0.26
CA ASP A 136 -1.82 0.91 0.76
C ASP A 136 -0.99 -0.34 1.02
N LEU A 137 -1.60 -1.40 1.56
CA LEU A 137 -0.92 -2.69 1.74
C LEU A 137 -0.46 -3.26 0.40
N ASP A 138 -1.31 -3.27 -0.63
CA ASP A 138 -0.93 -3.74 -1.97
C ASP A 138 0.21 -2.91 -2.57
N ALA A 139 0.15 -1.59 -2.40
CA ALA A 139 1.23 -0.70 -2.82
C ALA A 139 2.55 -0.99 -2.07
N ALA A 140 2.50 -1.32 -0.78
CA ALA A 140 3.66 -1.81 -0.02
C ALA A 140 4.20 -3.12 -0.60
N LYS A 141 3.33 -4.07 -0.98
CA LYS A 141 3.75 -5.32 -1.64
C LYS A 141 4.46 -5.05 -2.97
N GLN A 142 3.93 -4.13 -3.77
CA GLN A 142 4.54 -3.76 -5.05
C GLN A 142 5.88 -3.03 -4.86
N ALA A 143 5.98 -2.15 -3.86
CA ALA A 143 7.23 -1.48 -3.52
C ALA A 143 8.28 -2.47 -3.01
N TRP A 144 7.88 -3.47 -2.20
CA TRP A 144 8.78 -4.52 -1.71
C TRP A 144 9.47 -5.27 -2.85
N LYS A 145 8.73 -5.62 -3.92
CA LYS A 145 9.29 -6.32 -5.09
C LYS A 145 10.48 -5.58 -5.73
N LYS A 146 10.54 -4.25 -5.59
CA LYS A 146 11.63 -3.43 -6.14
C LYS A 146 12.89 -3.48 -5.28
N ILE A 147 12.78 -3.78 -3.99
CA ILE A 147 13.88 -3.74 -3.02
C ILE A 147 14.25 -5.12 -2.45
N SER A 148 13.42 -6.14 -2.64
CA SER A 148 13.55 -7.46 -2.01
C SER A 148 14.90 -8.13 -2.26
N LYS A 149 15.51 -7.93 -3.44
CA LYS A 149 16.83 -8.48 -3.75
C LYS A 149 17.95 -8.00 -2.80
N ARG A 150 17.77 -6.85 -2.14
CA ARG A 150 18.72 -6.32 -1.13
C ARG A 150 18.54 -6.96 0.24
N TYR A 151 17.38 -7.58 0.48
CA TYR A 151 16.99 -8.19 1.74
C TYR A 151 16.70 -9.69 1.53
N PRO A 152 17.69 -10.49 1.08
CA PRO A 152 17.44 -11.89 0.72
C PRO A 152 17.00 -12.76 1.90
N ASP A 153 17.41 -12.39 3.12
CA ASP A 153 17.11 -13.14 4.35
C ASP A 153 15.90 -12.59 5.10
N TYR A 154 15.11 -11.71 4.48
CA TYR A 154 13.97 -11.07 5.12
C TYR A 154 12.79 -10.97 4.15
N THR A 155 11.60 -11.28 4.62
CA THR A 155 10.35 -11.06 3.90
C THR A 155 9.28 -10.72 4.92
N PRO A 156 8.62 -9.56 4.81
CA PRO A 156 7.51 -9.21 5.70
C PRO A 156 6.41 -10.29 5.75
N ASP A 157 5.84 -10.58 6.93
CA ASP A 157 4.88 -11.68 7.12
C ASP A 157 3.61 -11.50 6.26
N PHE A 158 3.18 -10.26 6.00
CA PHE A 158 2.03 -9.95 5.14
C PHE A 158 2.27 -10.26 3.65
N LEU A 159 3.51 -10.60 3.28
CA LEU A 159 3.91 -11.13 1.98
C LEU A 159 4.13 -12.64 1.98
N ALA A 160 4.46 -13.23 3.13
CA ALA A 160 4.58 -14.68 3.29
C ALA A 160 3.20 -15.39 3.26
N GLY A 161 2.12 -14.65 3.55
CA GLY A 161 0.74 -15.11 3.53
C GLY A 161 0.01 -14.97 2.19
N ASP A 162 0.55 -15.48 1.08
CA ASP A 162 -0.28 -15.80 -0.11
C ASP A 162 -1.03 -17.13 0.05
N GLY A 163 -1.02 -17.70 1.27
CA GLY A 163 -1.87 -18.81 1.71
C GLY A 163 -3.36 -18.46 1.83
N ARG A 164 -3.93 -17.77 0.84
CA ARG A 164 -5.33 -17.99 0.49
C ARG A 164 -5.42 -19.39 -0.13
N SER A 165 -5.45 -20.40 0.73
CA SER A 165 -6.07 -21.67 0.40
C SER A 165 -7.50 -21.38 -0.07
N SER A 166 -7.70 -21.65 -1.37
CA SER A 166 -8.89 -22.24 -2.01
C SER A 166 -10.19 -22.24 -1.21
#